data_AF-A0A109LC73-F1
#
_entry.id   AF-A0A109LC73-F1
#
_cell.length_a   1.000
_cell.length_b   1.000
_cell.length_c   1.000
_cell.angle_alpha   90.00
_cell.angle_beta   90.00
_cell.angle_gamma   90.00
#
_symmetry.space_group_name_H-M   'P 1'
#
loop_
_entity.id
_entity.type
_entity.pdbx_description
1 polymer ?
#
loop_
_entity_poly.entity_id
_entity_poly.type
_entity_poly.pdbx_seq_one_letter_code
_entity_poly.pdbx_strand_id
1 'polypeptide(L)'
;MMELIDPSYRNLAALPSLASCTRDVYEPTIRFSLDVALRMARGVASVAAHLHRHGITHGDLYGHNILWNAAGDCLLGDFGAASFHATADTLETRALQRIEVRAFGVLLGELLERVEAQAIDKMLCELCERCCQPDVLARPGFEEIEALLESLQHP
;
A
#
# COMPACT_ATOMS: atom_id res chain seq x y z
N MET A 1 19.19 15.53 -3.98
CA MET A 1 18.53 14.39 -4.65
C MET A 1 17.02 14.43 -4.33
N MET A 2 16.33 15.50 -4.75
CA MET A 2 14.88 15.70 -4.59
C MET A 2 14.38 16.70 -5.68
N GLU A 3 15.19 16.95 -6.72
CA GLU A 3 14.97 18.01 -7.72
C GLU A 3 14.14 17.57 -8.94
N LEU A 4 13.66 16.33 -8.95
CA LEU A 4 12.88 15.75 -10.07
C LEU A 4 11.43 15.40 -9.67
N ILE A 5 11.05 15.63 -8.42
CA ILE A 5 9.69 15.35 -7.95
C ILE A 5 8.90 16.65 -7.99
N ASP A 6 7.73 16.61 -8.62
CA ASP A 6 6.86 17.77 -8.71
C ASP A 6 6.52 18.30 -7.30
N PRO A 7 6.53 19.62 -7.05
CA PRO A 7 6.26 20.20 -5.72
C PRO A 7 4.87 19.87 -5.14
N SER A 8 3.94 19.36 -5.96
CA SER A 8 2.63 18.90 -5.52
C SER A 8 2.66 17.59 -4.71
N TYR A 9 3.79 16.86 -4.74
CA TYR A 9 3.96 15.66 -3.94
C TYR A 9 4.34 15.99 -2.49
N ARG A 10 3.72 15.26 -1.58
CA ARG A 10 4.00 15.31 -0.14
C ARG A 10 3.99 13.91 0.45
N ASN A 11 4.65 13.73 1.58
CA ASN A 11 4.59 12.46 2.31
C ASN A 11 3.13 12.13 2.69
N LEU A 12 2.75 10.87 2.50
CA LEU A 12 1.42 10.36 2.86
C LEU A 12 1.25 10.29 4.37
N ALA A 13 2.32 9.92 5.08
CA ALA A 13 2.37 10.00 6.52
C ALA A 13 3.73 10.51 7.03
N ALA A 14 3.73 11.01 8.26
CA ALA A 14 4.97 11.25 9.00
C ALA A 14 5.46 9.94 9.63
N LEU A 15 6.77 9.91 9.92
CA LEU A 15 7.41 8.80 10.63
C LEU A 15 6.64 8.42 11.91
N PRO A 16 6.64 7.13 12.27
CA PRO A 16 6.05 6.68 13.53
C PRO A 16 6.66 7.46 14.70
N SER A 17 5.81 7.81 15.66
CA SER A 17 6.23 8.47 16.90
C SER A 17 6.51 7.43 17.99
N LEU A 18 7.29 7.81 19.01
CA LEU A 18 7.52 6.98 20.20
C LEU A 18 6.22 6.52 20.90
N ALA A 19 5.09 7.20 20.64
CA ALA A 19 3.77 6.88 21.16
C ALA A 19 2.95 5.94 20.25
N SER A 20 3.22 5.91 18.93
CA SER A 20 2.51 5.02 17.98
C SER A 20 3.20 3.69 17.76
N CYS A 21 4.48 3.56 18.17
CA CYS A 21 5.40 2.41 18.19
C CYS A 21 5.54 1.55 16.92
N THR A 22 4.58 1.55 15.99
CA THR A 22 4.65 0.86 14.69
C THR A 22 3.73 1.49 13.63
N ARG A 23 2.89 2.48 13.99
CA ARG A 23 1.95 3.10 13.05
C ARG A 23 2.39 4.48 12.62
N ASP A 24 2.21 4.73 11.35
CA ASP A 24 2.44 6.02 10.72
C ASP A 24 1.52 7.09 11.28
N VAL A 25 2.04 8.32 11.32
CA VAL A 25 1.31 9.47 11.87
C VAL A 25 0.75 10.29 10.74
N TYR A 26 -0.57 10.36 10.67
CA TYR A 26 -1.29 11.16 9.68
C TYR A 26 -1.80 12.45 10.32
N GLU A 27 -1.92 13.51 9.53
CA GLU A 27 -2.54 14.75 9.99
C GLU A 27 -4.01 14.47 10.40
N PRO A 28 -4.47 14.81 11.62
CA PRO A 28 -5.79 14.38 12.11
C PRO A 28 -6.98 14.82 11.24
N THR A 29 -6.81 15.94 10.54
CA THR A 29 -7.79 16.57 9.66
C THR A 29 -7.71 16.09 8.21
N ILE A 30 -6.70 15.27 7.85
CA ILE A 30 -6.57 14.78 6.47
C ILE A 30 -7.79 13.92 6.12
N ARG A 31 -8.41 14.24 5.00
CA ARG A 31 -9.50 13.45 4.44
C ARG A 31 -9.25 13.25 2.95
N PHE A 32 -9.66 12.10 2.46
CA PHE A 32 -9.58 11.72 1.05
C PHE A 32 -10.99 11.48 0.51
N SER A 33 -11.20 11.79 -0.77
CA SER A 33 -12.30 11.15 -1.48
C SER A 33 -11.98 9.66 -1.63
N LEU A 34 -13.01 8.83 -1.80
CA LEU A 34 -12.82 7.40 -2.06
C LEU A 34 -11.96 7.19 -3.32
N ASP A 35 -12.18 7.99 -4.37
CA ASP A 35 -11.40 7.90 -5.62
C ASP A 35 -9.90 8.15 -5.41
N VAL A 36 -9.54 9.15 -4.60
CA VAL A 36 -8.14 9.46 -4.29
C VAL A 36 -7.50 8.33 -3.50
N ALA A 37 -8.21 7.79 -2.50
CA ALA A 37 -7.73 6.64 -1.73
C ALA A 37 -7.53 5.40 -2.61
N LEU A 38 -8.46 5.11 -3.52
CA LEU A 38 -8.37 3.99 -4.46
C LEU A 38 -7.23 4.17 -5.47
N ARG A 39 -7.00 5.38 -5.98
CA ARG A 39 -5.86 5.66 -6.87
C ARG A 39 -4.54 5.40 -6.17
N MET A 40 -4.38 5.86 -4.93
CA MET A 40 -3.17 5.60 -4.15
C MET A 40 -2.99 4.10 -3.88
N ALA A 41 -4.04 3.39 -3.46
CA ALA A 41 -3.98 1.95 -3.23
C ALA A 41 -3.60 1.16 -4.49
N ARG A 42 -4.17 1.52 -5.65
CA ARG A 42 -3.81 0.93 -6.95
C ARG A 42 -2.35 1.19 -7.31
N GLY A 43 -1.88 2.43 -7.17
CA GLY A 43 -0.48 2.78 -7.47
C GLY A 43 0.51 1.97 -6.62
N VAL A 44 0.25 1.85 -5.32
CA VAL A 44 1.08 1.06 -4.40
C VAL A 44 1.04 -0.42 -4.76
N ALA A 45 -0.15 -0.98 -5.00
CA ALA A 45 -0.30 -2.39 -5.39
C ALA A 45 0.43 -2.70 -6.71
N SER A 46 0.35 -1.80 -7.69
CA SER A 46 1.00 -1.95 -9.00
C SER A 46 2.53 -1.93 -8.89
N VAL A 47 3.08 -1.01 -8.10
CA VAL A 47 4.54 -0.97 -7.83
C VAL A 47 4.98 -2.24 -7.11
N ALA A 48 4.26 -2.68 -6.08
CA ALA A 48 4.60 -3.90 -5.35
C ALA A 48 4.54 -5.15 -6.25
N ALA A 49 3.50 -5.30 -7.08
CA ALA A 49 3.41 -6.36 -8.09
C ALA A 49 4.61 -6.30 -9.05
N HIS A 50 4.99 -5.10 -9.49
CA HIS A 50 6.16 -4.93 -10.36
C HIS A 50 7.45 -5.39 -9.69
N LEU A 51 7.70 -5.02 -8.44
CA LEU A 51 8.88 -5.45 -7.68
C LEU A 51 8.91 -6.97 -7.51
N HIS A 52 7.79 -7.57 -7.10
CA HIS A 52 7.67 -9.02 -6.86
C HIS A 52 7.96 -9.83 -8.12
N ARG A 53 7.46 -9.40 -9.28
CA ARG A 53 7.77 -10.02 -10.59
C ARG A 53 9.26 -9.99 -10.93
N HIS A 54 9.99 -9.00 -10.44
CA HIS A 54 11.43 -8.86 -10.67
C HIS A 54 12.29 -9.45 -9.54
N GLY A 55 11.68 -10.19 -8.60
CA GLY A 55 12.41 -10.82 -7.52
C GLY A 55 12.85 -9.85 -6.43
N ILE A 56 12.12 -8.74 -6.24
CA ILE A 56 12.43 -7.70 -5.26
C ILE A 56 11.27 -7.57 -4.28
N THR A 57 11.59 -7.51 -3.00
CA THR A 57 10.68 -7.04 -1.94
C THR A 57 11.16 -5.68 -1.45
N HIS A 58 10.25 -4.76 -1.16
CA HIS A 58 10.61 -3.43 -0.64
C HIS A 58 11.09 -3.49 0.80
N GLY A 59 10.44 -4.32 1.63
CA GLY A 59 10.81 -4.55 3.02
C GLY A 59 10.37 -3.47 4.01
N ASP A 60 9.77 -2.37 3.53
CA ASP A 60 9.33 -1.23 4.36
C ASP A 60 8.13 -0.50 3.73
N LEU A 61 7.09 -1.25 3.38
CA LEU A 61 5.90 -0.73 2.69
C LEU A 61 4.96 0.01 3.66
N TYR A 62 5.24 1.28 3.93
CA TYR A 62 4.48 2.15 4.83
C TYR A 62 4.18 3.52 4.21
N GLY A 63 3.19 4.23 4.75
CA GLY A 63 2.77 5.56 4.30
C GLY A 63 3.87 6.63 4.39
N HIS A 64 4.82 6.52 5.32
CA HIS A 64 5.96 7.46 5.36
C HIS A 64 6.93 7.30 4.19
N ASN A 65 6.93 6.13 3.53
CA ASN A 65 7.71 5.86 2.31
C ASN A 65 6.91 6.13 1.02
N ILE A 66 5.70 6.67 1.15
CA ILE A 66 4.84 6.99 0.01
C ILE A 66 4.69 8.51 -0.12
N LEU A 67 5.07 9.03 -1.27
CA LEU A 67 4.72 10.38 -1.69
C LEU A 67 3.39 10.34 -2.44
N TRP A 68 2.56 11.36 -2.28
CA TRP A 68 1.29 11.48 -3.00
C TRP A 68 0.94 12.93 -3.34
N ASN A 69 0.08 13.13 -4.33
CA ASN A 69 -0.45 14.43 -4.72
C ASN A 69 -1.99 14.49 -4.61
N ALA A 70 -2.59 15.68 -4.77
CA ALA A 70 -4.04 15.86 -4.64
C ALA A 70 -4.88 15.08 -5.69
N ALA A 71 -4.27 14.61 -6.79
CA ALA A 71 -4.94 13.78 -7.80
C ALA A 71 -4.98 12.28 -7.41
N GLY A 72 -4.29 11.90 -6.33
CA GLY A 72 -4.16 10.52 -5.87
C GLY A 72 -3.03 9.74 -6.54
N ASP A 73 -2.16 10.41 -7.33
CA ASP A 73 -0.94 9.77 -7.83
C ASP A 73 0.02 9.57 -6.67
N CYS A 74 0.70 8.42 -6.63
CA CYS A 74 1.65 8.10 -5.58
C CYS A 74 2.98 7.57 -6.13
N LEU A 75 4.03 7.76 -5.34
CA LEU A 75 5.37 7.25 -5.60
C LEU A 75 5.87 6.53 -4.35
N LEU A 76 6.27 5.28 -4.51
CA LEU A 76 6.93 4.51 -3.45
C LEU A 76 8.44 4.83 -3.48
N GLY A 77 8.99 5.21 -2.34
CA GLY A 77 10.40 5.55 -2.15
C GLY A 77 11.04 4.77 -1.00
N ASP A 78 12.32 5.07 -0.75
CA ASP A 78 13.17 4.42 0.26
C ASP A 78 13.33 2.90 0.12
N PHE A 79 14.14 2.50 -0.85
CA PHE A 79 14.55 1.12 -1.07
C PHE A 79 15.71 0.68 -0.16
N GLY A 80 15.98 1.38 0.95
CA GLY A 80 17.07 1.04 1.88
C GLY A 80 16.90 -0.34 2.53
N ALA A 81 15.67 -0.80 2.69
CA ALA A 81 15.32 -2.13 3.21
C ALA A 81 15.03 -3.18 2.13
N ALA A 82 15.16 -2.82 0.85
CA ALA A 82 14.79 -3.69 -0.24
C ALA A 82 15.71 -4.92 -0.33
N SER A 83 15.13 -6.08 -0.65
CA SER A 83 15.87 -7.33 -0.72
C SER A 83 15.49 -8.16 -1.95
N PHE A 84 16.49 -8.85 -2.50
CA PHE A 84 16.31 -9.78 -3.60
C PHE A 84 15.85 -11.15 -3.09
N HIS A 85 14.97 -11.78 -3.85
CA HIS A 85 14.55 -13.15 -3.65
C HIS A 85 14.52 -13.90 -4.99
N ALA A 86 14.41 -15.23 -4.93
CA ALA A 86 14.28 -16.03 -6.14
C ALA A 86 13.00 -15.65 -6.90
N THR A 87 13.09 -15.57 -8.23
CA THR A 87 11.92 -15.36 -9.11
C THR A 87 11.12 -16.63 -9.34
N ALA A 88 11.66 -17.78 -8.92
CA ALA A 88 10.94 -19.05 -8.95
C ALA A 88 9.74 -19.00 -7.98
N ASP A 89 8.59 -19.49 -8.44
CA ASP A 89 7.39 -19.61 -7.63
C ASP A 89 7.50 -20.80 -6.67
N THR A 90 8.14 -20.56 -5.52
CA THR A 90 8.24 -21.52 -4.42
C THR A 90 7.37 -21.11 -3.24
N LEU A 91 7.21 -22.01 -2.25
CA LEU A 91 6.49 -21.69 -1.02
C LEU A 91 7.17 -20.56 -0.24
N GLU A 92 8.50 -20.54 -0.21
CA GLU A 92 9.32 -19.54 0.48
C GLU A 92 9.19 -18.17 -0.20
N THR A 93 9.30 -18.13 -1.54
CA THR A 93 9.11 -16.88 -2.30
C THR A 93 7.72 -16.31 -2.08
N ARG A 94 6.67 -17.14 -2.17
CA ARG A 94 5.30 -16.70 -1.91
C ARG A 94 5.15 -16.21 -0.47
N ALA A 95 5.63 -16.96 0.51
CA ALA A 95 5.53 -16.56 1.91
C ALA A 95 6.20 -15.20 2.17
N LEU A 96 7.37 -14.96 1.59
CA LEU A 96 8.09 -13.68 1.69
C LEU A 96 7.26 -12.53 1.10
N GLN A 97 6.74 -12.70 -0.12
CA GLN A 97 5.88 -11.70 -0.76
C GLN A 97 4.62 -11.39 0.06
N ARG A 98 4.02 -12.40 0.70
CA ARG A 98 2.82 -12.24 1.54
C ARG A 98 3.08 -11.52 2.87
N ILE A 99 4.32 -11.27 3.25
CA ILE A 99 4.64 -10.36 4.36
C ILE A 99 4.30 -8.92 3.97
N GLU A 100 4.70 -8.48 2.77
CA GLU A 100 4.41 -7.13 2.28
C GLU A 100 2.93 -6.92 2.00
N VAL A 101 2.21 -7.97 1.62
CA VAL A 101 0.75 -7.92 1.46
C VAL A 101 0.05 -7.52 2.77
N ARG A 102 0.56 -7.96 3.93
CA ARG A 102 0.02 -7.53 5.21
C ARG A 102 0.27 -6.05 5.47
N ALA A 103 1.46 -5.55 5.12
CA ALA A 103 1.78 -4.12 5.24
C ALA A 103 0.84 -3.29 4.35
N PHE A 104 0.59 -3.74 3.12
CA PHE A 104 -0.41 -3.15 2.24
C PHE A 104 -1.82 -3.16 2.84
N GLY A 105 -2.26 -4.27 3.45
CA GLY A 105 -3.57 -4.34 4.10
C GLY A 105 -3.74 -3.33 5.24
N VAL A 106 -2.67 -3.08 6.01
CA VAL A 106 -2.66 -2.05 7.06
C VAL A 106 -2.76 -0.65 6.43
N LEU A 107 -1.94 -0.36 5.42
CA LEU A 107 -1.98 0.91 4.68
C LEU A 107 -3.37 1.17 4.08
N LEU A 108 -3.99 0.17 3.45
CA LEU A 108 -5.33 0.29 2.89
C LEU A 108 -6.36 0.62 3.98
N GLY A 109 -6.29 -0.06 5.12
CA GLY A 109 -7.13 0.26 6.28
C GLY A 109 -6.96 1.70 6.75
N GLU A 110 -5.72 2.18 6.85
CA GLU A 110 -5.41 3.57 7.22
C GLU A 110 -5.98 4.58 6.21
N LEU A 111 -5.88 4.30 4.91
CA LEU A 111 -6.49 5.14 3.88
C LEU A 111 -8.02 5.20 4.02
N LEU A 112 -8.66 4.04 4.20
CA LEU A 112 -10.12 3.92 4.32
C LEU A 112 -10.68 4.61 5.56
N GLU A 113 -9.98 4.54 6.70
CA GLU A 113 -10.34 5.30 7.91
C GLU A 113 -10.40 6.81 7.70
N ARG A 114 -9.74 7.32 6.65
CA ARG A 114 -9.61 8.75 6.32
C ARG A 114 -10.44 9.14 5.10
N VAL A 115 -11.21 8.23 4.53
CA VAL A 115 -12.17 8.57 3.48
C VAL A 115 -13.32 9.38 4.10
N GLU A 116 -13.77 10.43 3.39
CA GLU A 116 -14.95 11.20 3.81
C GLU A 116 -16.17 10.30 3.99
N ALA A 117 -17.13 10.69 4.84
CA ALA A 117 -18.28 9.87 5.24
C ALA A 117 -19.16 9.44 4.05
N GLN A 118 -18.73 8.39 3.37
CA GLN A 118 -19.31 7.73 2.22
C GLN A 118 -19.36 6.23 2.56
N ALA A 119 -20.29 5.50 1.95
CA ALA A 119 -20.35 4.07 2.13
C ALA A 119 -19.09 3.45 1.50
N ILE A 120 -18.13 3.04 2.33
CA ILE A 120 -16.98 2.26 1.88
C ILE A 120 -17.50 0.93 1.35
N ASP A 121 -17.04 0.55 0.17
CA ASP A 121 -17.42 -0.73 -0.44
C ASP A 121 -17.04 -1.89 0.49
N LYS A 122 -17.99 -2.80 0.75
CA LYS A 122 -17.76 -4.01 1.54
C LYS A 122 -16.59 -4.82 1.00
N MET A 123 -16.39 -4.81 -0.33
CA MET A 123 -15.27 -5.49 -0.99
C MET A 123 -13.91 -4.93 -0.53
N LEU A 124 -13.81 -3.64 -0.24
CA LEU A 124 -12.57 -3.03 0.25
C LEU A 124 -12.27 -3.43 1.70
N CYS A 125 -13.30 -3.50 2.54
CA CYS A 125 -13.16 -4.03 3.89
C CYS A 125 -12.72 -5.51 3.88
N GLU A 126 -13.36 -6.33 3.02
CA GLU A 126 -12.99 -7.74 2.85
C GLU A 126 -11.56 -7.90 2.31
N LEU A 127 -11.11 -7.02 1.40
CA LEU A 127 -9.72 -7.01 0.93
C LEU A 127 -8.74 -6.72 2.07
N CYS A 128 -9.00 -5.71 2.91
CA CYS A 128 -8.18 -5.42 4.09
C CYS A 128 -8.05 -6.65 5.00
N GLU A 129 -9.18 -7.31 5.29
CA GLU A 129 -9.19 -8.51 6.13
C GLU A 129 -8.37 -9.64 5.51
N ARG A 130 -8.55 -9.91 4.21
CA ARG A 130 -7.79 -10.94 3.48
C ARG A 130 -6.29 -10.67 3.43
N CYS A 131 -5.89 -9.40 3.34
CA CYS A 131 -4.47 -9.01 3.38
C CYS A 131 -3.88 -9.14 4.79
N CYS A 132 -4.67 -8.90 5.84
CA CYS A 132 -4.21 -8.85 7.24
C CYS A 132 -4.36 -10.17 8.01
N GLN A 133 -5.03 -11.17 7.44
CA GLN A 133 -5.32 -12.44 8.11
C GLN A 133 -4.05 -13.25 8.48
N PRO A 134 -4.12 -14.13 9.50
CA PRO A 134 -2.95 -14.73 10.14
C PRO A 134 -2.21 -15.80 9.30
N ASP A 135 -2.89 -16.53 8.43
CA ASP A 135 -2.28 -17.53 7.55
C ASP A 135 -1.58 -16.84 6.37
N VAL A 136 -0.25 -16.75 6.44
CA VAL A 136 0.57 -16.03 5.45
C VAL A 136 0.26 -16.43 4.01
N LEU A 137 0.12 -17.73 3.73
CA LEU A 137 -0.04 -18.21 2.35
C LEU A 137 -1.48 -18.05 1.82
N ALA A 138 -2.46 -17.85 2.69
CA ALA A 138 -3.84 -17.58 2.28
C ALA A 138 -4.09 -16.08 1.96
N ARG A 139 -3.09 -15.20 2.16
CA ARG A 139 -3.17 -13.80 1.72
C ARG A 139 -3.09 -13.75 0.18
N PRO A 140 -3.82 -12.82 -0.48
CA PRO A 140 -3.73 -12.66 -1.93
C PRO A 140 -2.36 -12.16 -2.38
N GLY A 141 -1.99 -12.35 -3.64
CA GLY A 141 -0.79 -11.73 -4.23
C GLY A 141 -1.06 -10.33 -4.75
N PHE A 142 -0.02 -9.53 -4.97
CA PHE A 142 -0.22 -8.17 -5.48
C PHE A 142 -0.84 -8.12 -6.87
N GLU A 143 -0.60 -9.11 -7.73
CA GLU A 143 -1.28 -9.22 -9.02
C GLU A 143 -2.80 -9.42 -8.86
N GLU A 144 -3.22 -10.20 -7.86
CA GLU A 144 -4.63 -10.41 -7.56
C GLU A 144 -5.26 -9.15 -6.94
N ILE A 145 -4.53 -8.48 -6.05
CA ILE A 145 -4.94 -7.23 -5.41
C ILE A 145 -5.12 -6.14 -6.47
N GLU A 146 -4.15 -5.97 -7.36
CA GLU A 146 -4.17 -5.01 -8.48
C GLU A 146 -5.43 -5.24 -9.35
N ALA A 147 -5.65 -6.48 -9.80
CA ALA A 147 -6.83 -6.81 -10.61
C ALA A 147 -8.16 -6.54 -9.88
N LEU A 148 -8.25 -6.85 -8.58
CA LEU A 148 -9.45 -6.57 -7.79
C LEU A 148 -9.69 -5.07 -7.66
N LEU A 149 -8.66 -4.29 -7.33
CA LEU A 149 -8.78 -2.84 -7.21
C LEU A 149 -9.14 -2.17 -8.54
N GLU A 150 -8.65 -2.68 -9.67
CA GLU A 150 -9.03 -2.20 -11.01
C GLU A 150 -10.52 -2.46 -11.32
N SER A 151 -11.07 -3.57 -10.84
CA SER A 151 -12.49 -3.91 -11.05
C SER A 151 -13.47 -3.00 -10.31
N LEU A 152 -13.01 -2.33 -9.25
CA LEU A 152 -13.81 -1.40 -8.43
C LEU A 152 -13.99 -0.02 -9.08
N GLN A 153 -14.08 0.07 -10.41
CA GLN A 153 -14.35 1.34 -11.09
C GLN A 153 -15.78 1.80 -10.77
N HIS A 154 -15.88 2.84 -9.94
CA HIS A 154 -17.05 3.71 -9.92
C HIS A 154 -17.02 4.60 -11.17
N PRO A 155 -18.12 4.67 -11.94
CA PRO A 155 -18.25 5.58 -13.09
C PRO A 155 -18.27 7.05 -12.69
#